data_AF-S0J6T4-F1
#
_entry.id   AF-S0J6T4-F1
#
_cell.length_a   1.000
_cell.length_b   1.000
_cell.length_c   1.000
_cell.angle_alpha   90.00
_cell.angle_beta   90.00
_cell.angle_gamma   90.00
#
_symmetry.space_group_name_H-M   'P 1'
#
loop_
_entity.id
_entity.type
_entity.pdbx_description
1 polymer ?
#
loop_
_entity_poly.entity_id
_entity_poly.type
_entity_poly.pdbx_seq_one_letter_code
_entity_poly.pdbx_strand_id
1 'polypeptide(L)'
;MHTDIDKTVIRIVQDYCFKNSAINLIIEFVLTITPSLVASIENGNLALSDLRKILQKRKDFFFANDLDINLFCKGLYKKLNYELSFYADISFYKSILIFKQKVENGNFRGFPKASTSEDTLRSTLSIYIQQETFCEPRSGAGNNDITVPTEKVIIETKLWKGNEYYNSGFPELNDYLKKANYNEGYYIVFDYNKKPNKVIQENGEVFDKQYEGKLIHIFFVIMNPVTPSQLYKTSKEKS
;
A
#
# COMPACT_ATOMS: atom_id res chain seq x y z
N MET A 1 -6.72 8.19 13.30
CA MET A 1 -6.03 7.10 12.58
C MET A 1 -7.03 5.97 12.27
N HIS A 2 -8.33 6.27 12.06
CA HIS A 2 -9.42 5.27 12.08
C HIS A 2 -10.20 5.13 10.75
N THR A 3 -9.81 5.79 9.66
CA THR A 3 -10.77 6.06 8.56
C THR A 3 -10.90 5.02 7.45
N ASP A 4 -10.00 4.04 7.30
CA ASP A 4 -10.06 3.09 6.16
C ASP A 4 -10.34 1.63 6.53
N ILE A 5 -9.99 1.21 7.75
CA ILE A 5 -10.43 -0.09 8.27
C ILE A 5 -11.94 -0.09 8.50
N ASP A 6 -12.52 1.03 8.92
CA ASP A 6 -13.97 1.22 9.07
C ASP A 6 -14.70 0.93 7.76
N LYS A 7 -14.30 1.56 6.65
CA LYS A 7 -14.91 1.36 5.33
C LYS A 7 -14.76 -0.10 4.86
N THR A 8 -13.60 -0.70 5.11
CA THR A 8 -13.31 -2.09 4.73
C THR A 8 -14.21 -3.05 5.51
N VAL A 9 -14.30 -2.88 6.83
CA VAL A 9 -15.16 -3.69 7.69
C VAL A 9 -16.63 -3.50 7.33
N ILE A 10 -17.09 -2.26 7.10
CA ILE A 10 -18.44 -1.94 6.62
C ILE A 10 -18.75 -2.72 5.34
N ARG A 11 -17.87 -2.61 4.33
CA ARG A 11 -18.04 -3.32 3.05
C ARG A 11 -18.13 -4.83 3.26
N ILE A 12 -17.20 -5.43 4.02
CA ILE A 12 -17.18 -6.88 4.26
C ILE A 12 -18.48 -7.35 4.91
N VAL A 13 -18.96 -6.64 5.93
CA VAL A 13 -20.19 -6.98 6.64
C VAL A 13 -21.40 -6.80 5.73
N GLN A 14 -21.50 -5.70 5.00
CA GLN A 14 -22.60 -5.45 4.04
C GLN A 14 -22.65 -6.52 2.95
N ASP A 15 -21.51 -6.82 2.32
CA ASP A 15 -21.39 -7.87 1.31
C ASP A 15 -21.83 -9.23 1.86
N TYR A 16 -21.51 -9.52 3.12
CA TYR A 16 -21.94 -10.75 3.78
C TYR A 16 -23.45 -10.77 4.00
N CYS A 17 -24.03 -9.68 4.50
CA CYS A 17 -25.47 -9.55 4.68
C CYS A 17 -26.22 -9.72 3.35
N PHE A 18 -25.80 -9.05 2.28
CA PHE A 18 -26.42 -9.17 0.96
C PHE A 18 -26.36 -10.59 0.41
N LYS A 19 -25.21 -11.27 0.53
CA LYS A 19 -25.07 -12.67 0.07
C LYS A 19 -25.94 -13.67 0.82
N ASN A 20 -26.38 -13.33 2.04
CA ASN A 20 -27.27 -14.16 2.86
C ASN A 20 -28.71 -13.63 2.87
N SER A 21 -29.08 -12.73 1.94
CA SER A 21 -30.41 -12.11 1.85
C SER A 21 -30.86 -11.40 3.14
N ALA A 22 -29.90 -10.97 3.96
CA ALA A 22 -30.14 -10.29 5.23
C ALA A 22 -30.23 -8.77 5.04
N ILE A 23 -31.33 -8.32 4.44
CA ILE A 23 -31.51 -6.94 3.96
C ILE A 23 -32.24 -6.02 4.94
N ASN A 24 -33.07 -6.57 5.83
CA ASN A 24 -33.84 -5.76 6.76
C ASN A 24 -32.91 -5.18 7.83
N LEU A 25 -32.96 -3.86 8.05
CA LEU A 25 -32.15 -3.14 9.05
C LEU A 25 -30.63 -3.23 8.83
N ILE A 26 -30.18 -3.55 7.61
CA ILE A 26 -28.76 -3.75 7.29
C ILE A 26 -27.90 -2.51 7.58
N ILE A 27 -28.38 -1.31 7.25
CA ILE A 27 -27.62 -0.07 7.40
C ILE A 27 -27.39 0.19 8.89
N GLU A 28 -28.45 0.16 9.68
CA GLU A 28 -28.38 0.40 11.11
C GLU A 28 -27.54 -0.69 11.78
N PHE A 29 -27.68 -1.95 11.36
CA PHE A 29 -26.91 -3.08 11.89
C PHE A 29 -25.41 -2.85 11.69
N VAL A 30 -24.99 -2.62 10.45
CA VAL A 30 -23.58 -2.42 10.08
C VAL A 30 -22.99 -1.21 10.81
N LEU A 31 -23.68 -0.06 10.80
CA LEU A 31 -23.19 1.15 11.44
C LEU A 31 -23.08 1.00 12.97
N THR A 32 -23.97 0.21 13.60
CA THR A 32 -23.93 -0.04 15.05
C THR A 32 -22.75 -0.91 15.45
N ILE A 33 -22.46 -1.97 14.69
CA ILE A 33 -21.44 -2.96 15.08
C ILE A 33 -20.02 -2.55 14.68
N THR A 34 -19.87 -1.76 13.61
CA THR A 34 -18.57 -1.44 13.00
C THR A 34 -17.57 -0.87 14.01
N PRO A 35 -17.89 0.15 14.83
CA PRO A 35 -16.89 0.74 15.73
C PRO A 35 -16.32 -0.27 16.73
N SER A 36 -17.18 -1.17 17.25
CA SER A 36 -16.72 -2.22 18.19
C SER A 36 -15.94 -3.32 17.48
N LEU A 37 -16.33 -3.65 16.25
CA LEU A 37 -15.66 -4.66 15.45
C LEU A 37 -14.26 -4.21 15.05
N VAL A 38 -14.12 -2.96 14.59
CA VAL A 38 -12.84 -2.34 14.25
C VAL A 38 -11.92 -2.30 15.47
N ALA A 39 -12.41 -1.82 16.61
CA ALA A 39 -11.63 -1.81 17.84
C ALA A 39 -11.13 -3.21 18.24
N SER A 40 -11.94 -4.26 18.05
CA SER A 40 -11.50 -5.65 18.31
C SER A 40 -10.45 -6.15 17.31
N ILE A 41 -10.55 -5.75 16.04
CA ILE A 41 -9.61 -6.12 14.97
C ILE A 41 -8.26 -5.41 15.19
N GLU A 42 -8.26 -4.10 15.45
CA GLU A 42 -7.05 -3.30 15.68
C GLU A 42 -6.26 -3.80 16.90
N ASN A 43 -6.95 -4.29 17.93
CA ASN A 43 -6.33 -4.88 19.12
C ASN A 43 -5.84 -6.33 18.92
N GLY A 44 -5.97 -6.91 17.72
CA GLY A 44 -5.54 -8.29 17.41
C GLY A 44 -6.34 -9.39 18.11
N ASN A 45 -7.52 -9.05 18.65
CA ASN A 45 -8.25 -9.87 19.62
C ASN A 45 -9.67 -10.25 19.16
N LEU A 46 -9.94 -10.29 17.85
CA LEU A 46 -11.26 -10.70 17.38
C LEU A 46 -11.43 -12.22 17.55
N ALA A 47 -11.83 -12.67 18.73
CA ALA A 47 -12.28 -14.04 18.94
C ALA A 47 -13.74 -14.20 18.49
N LEU A 48 -14.12 -15.42 18.11
CA LEU A 48 -15.50 -15.73 17.70
C LEU A 48 -16.53 -15.38 18.80
N SER A 49 -16.16 -15.54 20.06
CA SER A 49 -16.98 -15.15 21.22
C SER A 49 -17.24 -13.65 21.29
N ASP A 50 -16.24 -12.84 20.95
CA ASP A 50 -16.35 -11.38 21.04
C ASP A 50 -17.09 -10.81 19.85
N LEU A 51 -16.88 -11.38 18.65
CA LEU A 51 -17.73 -11.10 17.50
C LEU A 51 -19.21 -11.35 17.84
N ARG A 52 -19.55 -12.50 18.44
CA ARG A 52 -20.93 -12.80 18.82
C ARG A 52 -21.53 -11.74 19.77
N LYS A 53 -20.78 -11.28 20.78
CA LYS A 53 -21.22 -10.22 21.69
C LYS A 53 -21.47 -8.91 20.95
N ILE A 54 -20.60 -8.56 20.00
CA ILE A 54 -20.76 -7.36 19.17
C ILE A 54 -22.04 -7.46 18.33
N LEU A 55 -22.27 -8.59 17.66
CA LEU A 55 -23.47 -8.81 16.85
C LEU A 55 -24.77 -8.77 17.69
N GLN A 56 -24.71 -9.27 18.93
CA GLN A 56 -25.86 -9.25 19.85
C GLN A 56 -26.34 -7.85 20.25
N LYS A 57 -25.59 -6.77 19.94
CA LYS A 57 -26.07 -5.39 20.13
C LYS A 57 -27.31 -5.08 19.27
N ARG A 58 -27.54 -5.85 18.20
CA ARG A 58 -28.67 -5.70 17.27
C ARG A 58 -29.39 -7.03 17.04
N LYS A 59 -30.00 -7.57 18.10
CA LYS A 59 -30.81 -8.81 18.01
C LYS A 59 -32.00 -8.67 17.07
N ASP A 60 -32.57 -7.47 17.00
CA ASP A 60 -33.64 -7.07 16.09
C ASP A 60 -33.30 -7.32 14.62
N PHE A 61 -32.05 -7.12 14.21
CA PHE A 61 -31.59 -7.46 12.85
C PHE A 61 -31.74 -8.96 12.57
N PHE A 62 -31.37 -9.83 13.52
CA PHE A 62 -31.47 -11.28 13.35
C PHE A 62 -32.92 -11.75 13.31
N PHE A 63 -33.78 -11.19 14.17
CA PHE A 63 -35.22 -11.48 14.14
C PHE A 63 -35.89 -11.00 12.85
N ALA A 64 -35.54 -9.81 12.35
CA ALA A 64 -36.13 -9.25 11.15
C ALA A 64 -35.74 -9.98 9.85
N ASN A 65 -34.69 -10.81 9.87
CA ASN A 65 -34.21 -11.55 8.71
C ASN A 65 -34.28 -13.09 8.91
N ASP A 66 -34.92 -13.56 9.98
CA ASP A 66 -35.02 -14.99 10.33
C ASP A 66 -33.65 -15.71 10.35
N LEU A 67 -32.67 -15.11 11.02
CA LEU A 67 -31.28 -15.59 11.04
C LEU A 67 -30.90 -16.23 12.37
N ASP A 68 -30.27 -17.40 12.31
CA ASP A 68 -29.54 -17.95 13.46
C ASP A 68 -28.23 -17.16 13.69
N ILE A 69 -28.15 -16.47 14.82
CA ILE A 69 -27.00 -15.64 15.17
C ILE A 69 -25.69 -16.43 15.26
N ASN A 70 -25.71 -17.71 15.62
CA ASN A 70 -24.49 -18.51 15.75
C ASN A 70 -23.94 -18.92 14.39
N LEU A 71 -24.82 -19.34 13.47
CA LEU A 71 -24.45 -19.66 12.10
C LEU A 71 -23.96 -18.42 11.36
N PHE A 72 -24.69 -17.31 11.47
CA PHE A 72 -24.30 -16.03 10.89
C PHE A 72 -22.94 -15.56 11.43
N CYS A 73 -22.76 -15.59 12.76
CA CYS A 73 -21.49 -15.21 13.39
C CYS A 73 -20.32 -16.06 12.91
N LYS A 74 -20.49 -17.38 12.79
CA LYS A 74 -19.44 -18.28 12.29
C LYS A 74 -19.04 -17.98 10.84
N GLY A 75 -20.02 -17.72 9.97
CA GLY A 75 -19.74 -17.40 8.57
C GLY A 75 -19.14 -16.01 8.39
N LEU A 76 -19.66 -15.01 9.08
CA LEU A 76 -19.09 -13.66 9.08
C LEU A 76 -17.64 -13.67 9.61
N TYR A 77 -17.38 -14.43 10.68
CA TYR A 77 -16.03 -14.60 11.22
C TYR A 77 -15.05 -15.15 10.18
N LYS A 78 -15.44 -16.18 9.43
CA LYS A 78 -14.62 -16.75 8.35
C LYS A 78 -14.35 -15.72 7.25
N LYS A 79 -15.38 -14.99 6.82
CA LYS A 79 -15.25 -13.98 5.76
C LYS A 79 -14.40 -12.79 6.20
N LEU A 80 -14.57 -12.30 7.43
CA LEU A 80 -13.73 -11.25 8.00
C LEU A 80 -12.26 -11.70 8.03
N ASN A 81 -11.95 -12.87 8.58
CA ASN A 81 -10.56 -13.36 8.62
C ASN A 81 -9.97 -13.57 7.22
N TYR A 82 -10.75 -14.09 6.27
CA TYR A 82 -10.30 -14.27 4.89
C TYR A 82 -10.05 -12.94 4.18
N GLU A 83 -10.96 -11.97 4.24
CA GLU A 83 -10.76 -10.70 3.54
C GLU A 83 -9.75 -9.79 4.25
N LEU A 84 -9.72 -9.82 5.58
CA LEU A 84 -8.75 -9.07 6.36
C LEU A 84 -7.35 -9.67 6.28
N SER A 85 -7.15 -10.96 5.93
CA SER A 85 -5.80 -11.45 5.67
C SER A 85 -5.17 -10.73 4.48
N PHE A 86 -5.95 -10.38 3.45
CA PHE A 86 -5.47 -9.56 2.33
C PHE A 86 -5.27 -8.08 2.72
N TYR A 87 -6.03 -7.58 3.69
CA TYR A 87 -5.86 -6.22 4.24
C TYR A 87 -4.63 -6.11 5.15
N ALA A 88 -4.33 -7.17 5.92
CA ALA A 88 -3.23 -7.22 6.87
C ALA A 88 -1.88 -7.59 6.23
N ASP A 89 -1.85 -8.23 5.06
CA ASP A 89 -0.62 -8.89 4.60
C ASP A 89 0.37 -8.02 3.84
N ILE A 90 0.07 -6.75 3.54
CA ILE A 90 1.02 -5.88 2.86
C ILE A 90 0.98 -4.47 3.46
N SER A 91 1.87 -4.17 4.41
CA SER A 91 2.16 -2.77 4.77
C SER A 91 2.48 -1.99 3.49
N PHE A 92 2.12 -0.71 3.41
CA PHE A 92 2.38 0.08 2.20
C PHE A 92 3.86 -0.03 1.74
N TYR A 93 4.79 -0.07 2.70
CA TYR A 93 6.18 -0.43 2.48
C TYR A 93 6.39 -1.75 1.71
N LYS A 94 5.72 -2.83 2.15
CA LYS A 94 5.76 -4.14 1.48
C LYS A 94 5.10 -4.07 0.09
N SER A 95 4.11 -3.20 -0.15
CA SER A 95 3.51 -3.00 -1.48
C SER A 95 4.53 -2.44 -2.47
N ILE A 96 5.29 -1.43 -2.02
CA ILE A 96 6.40 -0.85 -2.80
C ILE A 96 7.53 -1.87 -3.00
N LEU A 97 7.84 -2.69 -1.99
CA LEU A 97 8.84 -3.75 -2.11
C LEU A 97 8.43 -4.81 -3.16
N ILE A 98 7.16 -5.22 -3.17
CA ILE A 98 6.66 -6.19 -4.16
C ILE A 98 6.64 -5.56 -5.56
N PHE A 99 6.30 -4.27 -5.67
CA PHE A 99 6.42 -3.53 -6.95
C PHE A 99 7.85 -3.62 -7.49
N LYS A 100 8.84 -3.24 -6.68
CA LYS A 100 10.27 -3.31 -7.02
C LYS A 100 10.64 -4.71 -7.54
N GLN A 101 10.28 -5.74 -6.78
CA GLN A 101 10.57 -7.14 -7.15
C GLN A 101 9.92 -7.55 -8.48
N LYS A 102 8.69 -7.14 -8.76
CA LYS A 102 8.01 -7.46 -10.03
C LYS A 102 8.64 -6.76 -11.22
N VAL A 103 9.04 -5.50 -11.05
CA VAL A 103 9.76 -4.75 -12.09
C VAL A 103 11.07 -5.45 -12.42
N GLU A 104 11.87 -5.76 -11.40
CA GLU A 104 13.19 -6.39 -11.54
C GLU A 104 13.13 -7.81 -12.08
N ASN A 105 12.07 -8.57 -11.76
CA ASN A 105 11.91 -9.97 -12.22
C ASN A 105 11.38 -10.10 -13.66
N GLY A 106 11.34 -9.02 -14.44
CA GLY A 106 11.16 -9.11 -15.89
C GLY A 106 10.27 -8.03 -16.50
N ASN A 107 9.44 -7.36 -15.69
CA ASN A 107 8.58 -6.30 -16.21
C ASN A 107 9.38 -5.09 -16.70
N PHE A 108 10.62 -4.89 -16.22
CA PHE A 108 11.54 -3.86 -16.73
C PHE A 108 11.72 -3.90 -18.25
N ARG A 109 11.53 -5.06 -18.90
CA ARG A 109 11.60 -5.20 -20.37
C ARG A 109 10.55 -4.36 -21.11
N GLY A 110 9.41 -4.09 -20.48
CA GLY A 110 8.39 -3.17 -21.00
C GLY A 110 8.79 -1.70 -20.93
N PHE A 111 9.91 -1.39 -20.28
CA PHE A 111 10.37 -0.04 -20.01
C PHE A 111 11.81 0.16 -20.54
N PRO A 112 12.03 0.16 -21.86
CA PRO A 112 13.36 0.38 -22.42
C PRO A 112 13.87 1.82 -22.18
N LYS A 113 15.14 1.95 -21.79
CA LYS A 113 15.78 3.23 -21.41
C LYS A 113 15.58 4.36 -22.43
N ALA A 114 15.60 4.04 -23.72
CA ALA A 114 15.57 5.03 -24.80
C ALA A 114 14.20 5.72 -24.97
N SER A 115 13.11 5.10 -24.50
CA SER A 115 11.75 5.59 -24.72
C SER A 115 10.89 5.62 -23.46
N THR A 116 11.49 5.37 -22.29
CA THR A 116 10.76 5.39 -21.02
C THR A 116 10.96 6.73 -20.33
N SER A 117 9.87 7.45 -20.09
CA SER A 117 9.86 8.66 -19.28
C SER A 117 9.62 8.33 -17.80
N GLU A 118 9.98 9.27 -16.93
CA GLU A 118 9.63 9.24 -15.50
C GLU A 118 8.11 9.14 -15.30
N ASP A 119 7.33 9.89 -16.08
CA ASP A 119 5.85 9.84 -16.06
C ASP A 119 5.28 8.45 -16.35
N THR A 120 5.91 7.72 -17.27
CA THR A 120 5.47 6.35 -17.63
C THR A 120 5.68 5.40 -16.44
N LEU A 121 6.82 5.54 -15.75
CA LEU A 121 7.17 4.73 -14.58
C LEU A 121 6.30 5.08 -13.38
N ARG A 122 6.06 6.38 -13.16
CA ARG A 122 5.14 6.90 -12.16
C ARG A 122 3.71 6.39 -12.36
N SER A 123 3.21 6.44 -13.60
CA SER A 123 1.87 5.91 -13.95
C SER A 123 1.78 4.39 -13.75
N THR A 124 2.87 3.67 -14.01
CA THR A 124 2.91 2.22 -13.75
C THR A 124 2.87 1.92 -12.26
N LEU A 125 3.61 2.69 -11.45
CA LEU A 125 3.59 2.57 -10.00
C LEU A 125 2.20 2.88 -9.43
N SER A 126 1.52 3.93 -9.92
CA SER A 126 0.17 4.26 -9.44
C SER A 126 -0.86 3.18 -9.77
N ILE A 127 -0.81 2.56 -10.96
CA ILE A 127 -1.66 1.42 -11.31
C ILE A 127 -1.39 0.21 -10.40
N TYR A 128 -0.15 0.04 -9.96
CA TYR A 128 0.25 -1.10 -9.14
C TYR A 128 -0.19 -0.97 -7.68
N ILE A 129 -0.22 0.26 -7.18
CA ILE A 129 -0.70 0.58 -5.83
C ILE A 129 -2.22 0.39 -5.82
N GLN A 130 -2.70 -0.60 -5.05
CA GLN A 130 -4.12 -0.95 -5.01
C GLN A 130 -4.98 0.05 -4.22
N GLN A 131 -4.35 0.99 -3.53
CA GLN A 131 -4.96 2.05 -2.74
C GLN A 131 -5.47 3.20 -3.60
N GLU A 132 -6.30 4.07 -3.03
CA GLU A 132 -6.74 5.29 -3.72
C GLU A 132 -5.51 6.19 -3.97
N THR A 133 -5.17 6.42 -5.24
CA THR A 133 -4.03 7.25 -5.63
C THR A 133 -4.49 8.47 -6.43
N PHE A 134 -3.87 9.61 -6.15
CA PHE A 134 -3.96 10.79 -7.02
C PHE A 134 -2.59 11.04 -7.64
N CYS A 135 -2.50 10.99 -8.97
CA CYS A 135 -1.33 11.46 -9.72
C CYS A 135 -1.48 12.95 -10.03
N GLU A 136 -0.41 13.72 -9.83
CA GLU A 136 -0.43 15.18 -10.03
C GLU A 136 -1.62 15.90 -9.37
N PRO A 137 -2.03 15.57 -8.13
CA PRO A 137 -3.11 16.30 -7.52
C PRO A 137 -2.67 17.75 -7.40
N ARG A 138 -3.57 18.65 -7.81
CA ARG A 138 -3.44 20.08 -7.55
C ARG A 138 -3.59 20.29 -6.04
N SER A 139 -2.54 20.00 -5.29
CA SER A 139 -2.38 20.55 -3.96
C SER A 139 -2.32 22.07 -4.12
N GLY A 140 -2.75 22.85 -3.13
CA GLY A 140 -2.74 24.32 -3.19
C GLY A 140 -1.34 24.95 -3.36
N ALA A 141 -0.32 24.17 -3.73
CA ALA A 141 1.08 24.51 -3.70
C ALA A 141 1.96 23.80 -4.74
N GLY A 142 1.38 23.20 -5.79
CA GLY A 142 2.11 22.53 -6.89
C GLY A 142 1.68 21.08 -7.13
N ASN A 143 2.21 20.47 -8.20
CA ASN A 143 1.95 19.09 -8.60
C ASN A 143 2.97 18.16 -7.93
N ASN A 144 2.54 17.35 -6.96
CA ASN A 144 3.34 16.22 -6.47
C ASN A 144 3.06 14.96 -7.29
N ASP A 145 4.00 14.01 -7.26
CA ASP A 145 3.94 12.85 -8.14
C ASP A 145 2.75 11.93 -7.86
N ILE A 146 2.71 11.32 -6.68
CA ILE A 146 1.60 10.46 -6.26
C ILE A 146 1.26 10.75 -4.80
N THR A 147 -0.01 11.04 -4.53
CA THR A 147 -0.56 11.03 -3.16
C THR A 147 -1.36 9.76 -2.96
N VAL A 148 -1.16 9.09 -1.82
CA VAL A 148 -1.99 7.95 -1.41
C VAL A 148 -2.67 8.34 -0.09
N PRO A 149 -3.85 9.00 -0.13
CA PRO A 149 -4.49 9.57 1.04
C PRO A 149 -4.84 8.55 2.12
N THR A 150 -5.22 7.34 1.70
CA THR A 150 -5.61 6.27 2.62
C THR A 150 -4.46 5.87 3.56
N GLU A 151 -3.24 5.90 3.02
CA GLU A 151 -2.03 5.57 3.76
C GLU A 151 -1.40 6.82 4.40
N LYS A 152 -1.89 8.03 4.08
CA LYS A 152 -1.28 9.32 4.47
C LYS A 152 0.19 9.42 4.07
N VAL A 153 0.50 8.98 2.86
CA VAL A 153 1.85 9.00 2.29
C VAL A 153 1.86 9.77 0.98
N ILE A 154 3.02 10.33 0.68
CA ILE A 154 3.34 10.93 -0.61
C ILE A 154 4.52 10.18 -1.19
N ILE A 155 4.44 9.88 -2.48
CA ILE A 155 5.50 9.24 -3.24
C ILE A 155 6.07 10.27 -4.21
N GLU A 156 7.37 10.45 -4.15
CA GLU A 156 8.16 11.17 -5.13
C GLU A 156 8.92 10.14 -5.97
N THR A 157 8.88 10.29 -7.30
CA THR A 157 9.57 9.39 -8.22
C THR A 157 10.72 10.12 -8.91
N LYS A 158 11.82 9.42 -9.19
CA LYS A 158 12.90 9.95 -10.05
C LYS A 158 13.48 8.88 -10.96
N LEU A 159 13.84 9.28 -12.17
CA LEU A 159 14.75 8.52 -13.02
C LEU A 159 16.20 8.90 -12.69
N TRP A 160 17.01 7.93 -12.25
CA TRP A 160 18.40 8.19 -11.87
C TRP A 160 19.21 8.79 -13.03
N LYS A 161 19.76 9.98 -12.78
CA LYS A 161 20.66 10.72 -13.69
C LYS A 161 21.97 11.16 -13.02
N GLY A 162 22.13 10.89 -11.73
CA GLY A 162 23.28 11.31 -10.92
C GLY A 162 22.88 11.85 -9.55
N ASN A 163 23.87 12.12 -8.71
CA ASN A 163 23.65 12.53 -7.31
C ASN A 163 22.88 13.84 -7.18
N GLU A 164 23.12 14.81 -8.06
CA GLU A 164 22.43 16.10 -8.01
C GLU A 164 20.92 15.92 -8.22
N TYR A 165 20.53 15.16 -9.24
CA TYR A 165 19.12 14.86 -9.54
C TYR A 165 18.47 13.98 -8.47
N TYR A 166 19.23 13.05 -7.88
CA TYR A 166 18.76 12.28 -6.73
C TYR A 166 18.53 13.16 -5.50
N ASN A 167 19.40 14.14 -5.24
CA ASN A 167 19.27 14.99 -4.06
C ASN A 167 18.17 16.05 -4.20
N SER A 168 17.82 16.45 -5.43
CA SER A 168 16.77 17.46 -5.65
C SER A 168 15.37 16.99 -5.27
N GLY A 169 15.10 15.68 -5.28
CA GLY A 169 13.79 15.13 -4.89
C GLY A 169 13.48 15.22 -3.39
N PHE A 170 14.49 15.35 -2.51
CA PHE A 170 14.24 15.41 -1.06
C PHE A 170 13.56 16.72 -0.61
N PRO A 171 14.04 17.92 -1.02
CA PRO A 171 13.31 19.16 -0.77
C PRO A 171 11.87 19.12 -1.29
N GLU A 172 11.67 18.63 -2.53
CA GLU A 172 10.36 18.53 -3.17
C GLU A 172 9.39 17.67 -2.34
N LEU A 173 9.80 16.43 -2.01
CA LEU A 173 9.00 15.52 -1.19
C LEU A 173 8.69 16.11 0.19
N ASN A 174 9.69 16.70 0.86
CA ASN A 174 9.52 17.27 2.19
C ASN A 174 8.52 18.45 2.20
N ASP A 175 8.56 19.31 1.18
CA ASP A 175 7.60 20.40 1.04
C ASP A 175 6.17 19.87 0.92
N TYR A 176 5.97 18.78 0.16
CA TYR A 176 4.66 18.13 0.06
C TYR A 176 4.21 17.51 1.38
N LEU A 177 5.10 16.81 2.09
CA LEU A 177 4.79 16.22 3.40
C LEU A 177 4.40 17.27 4.43
N LYS A 178 5.09 18.41 4.48
CA LYS A 178 4.75 19.54 5.36
C LYS A 178 3.35 20.06 5.08
N LYS A 179 3.02 20.29 3.80
CA LYS A 179 1.72 20.83 3.38
C LYS A 179 0.56 19.85 3.65
N ALA A 180 0.79 18.56 3.46
CA ALA A 180 -0.20 17.51 3.75
C ALA A 180 -0.28 17.16 5.25
N ASN A 181 0.62 17.70 6.08
CA ASN A 181 0.80 17.32 7.49
C ASN A 181 1.03 15.81 7.67
N TYR A 182 1.83 15.22 6.78
CA TYR A 182 2.23 13.81 6.82
C TYR A 182 3.64 13.68 7.40
N ASN A 183 3.94 12.57 8.08
CA ASN A 183 5.23 12.35 8.76
C ASN A 183 6.17 11.41 8.00
N GLU A 184 5.65 10.71 7.00
CA GLU A 184 6.39 9.73 6.20
C GLU A 184 6.13 9.90 4.71
N GLY A 185 7.16 9.65 3.89
CA GLY A 185 7.08 9.67 2.44
C GLY A 185 7.95 8.60 1.81
N TYR A 186 7.70 8.33 0.53
CA TYR A 186 8.39 7.31 -0.24
C TYR A 186 9.13 7.96 -1.39
N TYR A 187 10.40 7.60 -1.54
CA TYR A 187 11.23 8.10 -2.63
C TYR A 187 11.68 6.96 -3.52
N ILE A 188 11.08 6.87 -4.71
CA ILE A 188 11.25 5.73 -5.61
C ILE A 188 12.13 6.16 -6.78
N VAL A 189 13.32 5.56 -6.85
CA VAL A 189 14.35 5.91 -7.81
C VAL A 189 14.53 4.78 -8.81
N PHE A 190 14.20 5.01 -10.06
CA PHE A 190 14.39 4.05 -11.14
C PHE A 190 15.82 4.16 -11.69
N ASP A 191 16.60 3.09 -11.63
CA ASP A 191 18.00 3.08 -12.05
C ASP A 191 18.27 2.08 -13.19
N TYR A 192 18.68 2.59 -14.36
CA TYR A 192 19.08 1.79 -15.52
C TYR A 192 20.56 1.41 -15.54
N ASN A 193 21.35 1.84 -14.56
CA ASN A 193 22.76 1.50 -14.48
C ASN A 193 22.95 0.00 -14.26
N LYS A 194 23.90 -0.58 -15.00
CA LYS A 194 24.28 -1.99 -14.84
C LYS A 194 25.08 -2.26 -13.57
N LYS A 195 25.72 -1.24 -13.03
CA LYS A 195 26.50 -1.31 -11.80
C LYS A 195 25.81 -0.47 -10.73
N PRO A 196 25.81 -0.91 -9.47
CA PRO A 196 25.29 -0.11 -8.37
C PRO A 196 25.88 1.29 -8.39
N ASN A 197 25.03 2.31 -8.32
CA ASN A 197 25.47 3.69 -8.15
C ASN A 197 26.04 3.92 -6.74
N LYS A 198 26.65 5.08 -6.49
CA LYS A 198 27.31 5.39 -5.21
C LYS A 198 26.36 5.29 -4.01
N VAL A 199 25.11 5.73 -4.15
CA VAL A 199 24.11 5.67 -3.08
C VAL A 199 23.76 4.23 -2.74
N ILE A 200 23.55 3.38 -3.76
CA ILE A 200 23.30 1.95 -3.57
C ILE A 200 24.49 1.25 -2.91
N GLN A 201 25.72 1.60 -3.31
CA GLN A 201 26.93 1.00 -2.71
C GLN A 201 27.05 1.33 -1.22
N GLU A 202 26.65 2.52 -0.80
CA GLU A 202 26.77 2.99 0.58
C GLU A 202 25.63 2.50 1.48
N ASN A 203 24.39 2.43 0.95
CA ASN A 203 23.18 2.26 1.77
C ASN A 203 22.37 1.00 1.42
N GLY A 204 22.72 0.31 0.33
CA GLY A 204 21.86 -0.70 -0.28
C GLY A 204 20.75 -0.10 -1.15
N GLU A 205 19.91 -0.97 -1.71
CA GLU A 205 18.84 -0.57 -2.63
C GLU A 205 17.58 -0.10 -1.91
N VAL A 206 17.41 -0.47 -0.65
CA VAL A 206 16.26 -0.08 0.17
C VAL A 206 16.76 0.33 1.54
N PHE A 207 16.46 1.56 1.94
CA PHE A 207 16.90 2.12 3.22
C PHE A 207 16.05 3.32 3.61
N ASP A 208 16.16 3.72 4.88
CA ASP A 208 15.44 4.85 5.44
C ASP A 208 16.37 6.04 5.66
N LYS A 209 15.81 7.24 5.49
CA LYS A 209 16.50 8.50 5.77
C LYS A 209 15.60 9.45 6.54
N GLN A 210 16.16 10.06 7.58
CA GLN A 210 15.54 11.22 8.23
C GLN A 210 15.90 12.48 7.46
N TYR A 211 14.92 13.28 7.08
CA TYR A 211 15.11 14.55 6.39
C TYR A 211 14.16 15.59 6.97
N GLU A 212 14.71 16.63 7.60
CA GLU A 212 13.95 17.71 8.26
C GLU A 212 12.82 17.23 9.20
N GLY A 213 13.06 16.14 9.93
CA GLY A 213 12.10 15.56 10.88
C GLY A 213 11.00 14.69 10.23
N LYS A 214 11.13 14.38 8.94
CA LYS A 214 10.28 13.43 8.21
C LYS A 214 11.04 12.15 7.93
N LEU A 215 10.35 11.01 8.04
CA LEU A 215 10.87 9.70 7.64
C LEU A 215 10.68 9.52 6.13
N ILE A 216 11.76 9.21 5.42
CA ILE A 216 11.71 8.95 3.98
C ILE A 216 12.19 7.52 3.73
N HIS A 217 11.30 6.69 3.21
CA HIS A 217 11.61 5.34 2.75
C HIS A 217 12.11 5.40 1.30
N ILE A 218 13.35 4.98 1.07
CA ILE A 218 14.00 5.10 -0.23
C ILE A 218 14.08 3.73 -0.87
N PHE A 219 13.62 3.62 -2.11
CA PHE A 219 13.68 2.40 -2.91
C PHE A 219 14.32 2.68 -4.25
N PHE A 220 15.42 1.99 -4.54
CA PHE A 220 15.98 1.89 -5.88
C PHE A 220 15.32 0.73 -6.61
N VAL A 221 14.72 1.00 -7.78
CA VAL A 221 14.18 -0.03 -8.68
C VAL A 221 15.14 -0.21 -9.84
N ILE A 222 15.76 -1.38 -9.93
CA ILE A 222 16.79 -1.68 -10.93
C ILE A 222 16.11 -2.05 -12.26
N MET A 223 16.25 -1.16 -13.24
CA MET A 223 15.60 -1.25 -14.54
C MET A 223 16.45 -2.01 -15.59
N ASN A 224 17.62 -2.49 -15.19
CA ASN A 224 18.49 -3.30 -16.04
C ASN A 224 19.29 -4.31 -15.20
N PRO A 225 18.60 -5.24 -14.51
CA PRO A 225 19.27 -6.20 -13.63
C PRO A 225 20.20 -7.10 -14.47
N VAL A 226 21.44 -7.27 -13.99
CA VAL A 226 22.40 -8.16 -14.64
C VAL A 226 21.95 -9.60 -14.40
N THR A 227 21.75 -10.37 -15.48
CA THR A 227 21.33 -11.76 -15.33
C THR A 227 22.46 -12.60 -14.72
N PRO A 228 22.14 -13.62 -13.88
CA PRO A 228 23.16 -14.49 -13.29
C PRO A 228 24.10 -15.11 -14.34
N SER A 229 23.56 -15.47 -15.51
CA SER A 229 24.31 -16.01 -16.65
C SER A 229 25.39 -15.06 -17.20
N GLN A 230 25.22 -13.74 -17.07
CA GLN A 230 26.22 -12.75 -17.49
C GLN A 230 27.34 -12.63 -16.45
N LEU A 231 27.02 -12.73 -15.16
CA LEU A 231 28.02 -12.76 -14.09
C LEU A 231 28.99 -13.95 -14.25
N TYR A 232 28.46 -15.13 -14.57
CA TYR A 232 29.26 -16.35 -14.83
C TYR A 232 30.19 -16.24 -16.05
N LYS A 233 29.80 -15.52 -17.10
CA LYS A 233 30.68 -15.29 -18.27
C LYS A 233 31.84 -14.35 -17.91
N THR A 234 31.54 -13.31 -17.13
CA THR A 234 32.54 -12.31 -16.75
C THR A 234 33.56 -12.85 -15.74
N SER A 235 33.18 -13.85 -14.93
CA SER A 235 34.12 -14.55 -14.05
C SER A 235 35.04 -15.51 -14.80
N LYS A 236 34.58 -16.12 -15.91
CA LYS A 236 35.39 -17.01 -16.75
C LYS A 236 36.40 -16.28 -17.62
N GLU A 237 36.12 -15.04 -18.02
CA GLU A 237 37.04 -14.22 -18.82
C GLU A 237 38.16 -13.59 -17.97
N LYS A 238 38.04 -13.60 -16.64
CA LYS A 238 39.02 -13.05 -15.68
C LYS A 238 39.88 -14.12 -14.99
N SER A 239 39.68 -15.39 -15.33
CA SER A 239 40.41 -16.56 -14.83
C SER A 239 41.19 -17.20 -15.97
#